data_AF-A0A3B1A4P4-F1
#
_entry.id   AF-A0A3B1A4P4-F1
#
_cell.length_a   1.000
_cell.length_b   1.000
_cell.length_c   1.000
_cell.angle_alpha   90.00
_cell.angle_beta   90.00
_cell.angle_gamma   90.00
#
_symmetry.space_group_name_H-M   'P 1'
#
loop_
_entity.id
_entity.type
_entity.pdbx_description
1 polymer ?
#
loop_
_entity_poly.entity_id
_entity_poly.type
_entity_poly.pdbx_seq_one_letter_code
_entity_poly.pdbx_strand_id
1 'polypeptide(L)'
;RLYLFRDGHVLSRTRDHSKIESLLAAGKISEKELKNHPQRNLVTRCVGDRKRPPVPTFSEKIALEKKDIFLLCSDGLWDALDDDYMAETLQQTTLNKAIDRLAYQAEFRSYPEADNISVIALRWISDESDKPQEDETEEDELTQTLKALDAALEPGIRS
;
A
#
# COMPACT_ATOMS: atom_id res chain seq x y z
N ARG A 1 4.49 6.96 0.48
CA ARG A 1 4.09 5.73 1.19
C ARG A 1 2.57 5.70 1.41
N LEU A 2 1.93 4.54 1.29
CA LEU A 2 0.51 4.32 1.59
C LEU A 2 0.35 3.56 2.90
N TYR A 3 -0.55 4.03 3.77
CA TYR A 3 -0.94 3.43 5.03
C TYR A 3 -2.43 3.10 5.03
N LEU A 4 -2.80 2.05 5.75
CA LEU A 4 -4.16 1.70 6.12
C LEU A 4 -4.25 1.66 7.65
N PHE A 5 -5.14 2.45 8.22
CA PHE A 5 -5.43 2.53 9.64
C PHE A 5 -6.82 1.96 9.93
N ARG A 6 -6.92 1.18 11.02
CA ARG A 6 -8.18 0.64 11.56
C ARG A 6 -8.16 0.76 13.07
N ASP A 7 -9.27 1.22 13.65
CA ASP A 7 -9.47 1.36 15.10
C ASP A 7 -8.33 2.08 15.86
N GLY A 8 -7.65 3.03 15.21
CA GLY A 8 -6.55 3.79 15.83
C GLY A 8 -5.19 3.09 15.76
N HIS A 9 -5.04 2.08 14.92
CA HIS A 9 -3.77 1.37 14.71
C HIS A 9 -3.42 1.30 13.21
N VAL A 10 -2.13 1.21 12.89
CA VAL A 10 -1.67 0.89 11.53
C VAL A 10 -1.93 -0.60 11.26
N LEU A 11 -2.83 -0.88 10.34
CA LEU A 11 -3.10 -2.25 9.88
C LEU A 11 -2.08 -2.69 8.83
N SER A 12 -1.72 -1.81 7.90
CA SER A 12 -0.76 -2.09 6.85
C SER A 12 -0.10 -0.81 6.32
N ARG A 13 1.12 -0.95 5.80
CA ARG A 13 1.82 0.11 5.08
C ARG A 13 2.69 -0.46 3.97
N THR A 14 2.79 0.26 2.85
CA THR A 14 3.69 -0.11 1.76
C THR A 14 5.14 0.02 2.19
N ARG A 15 5.99 -0.94 1.82
CA ARG A 15 7.45 -0.81 1.94
C ARG A 15 7.99 -0.07 0.72
N ASP A 16 8.82 0.93 0.93
CA ASP A 16 9.44 1.66 -0.17
C ASP A 16 10.55 0.81 -0.78
N HIS A 17 10.55 0.66 -2.11
CA HIS A 17 11.65 0.05 -2.87
C HIS A 17 12.80 1.05 -3.00
N SER A 18 13.43 1.41 -1.89
CA SER A 18 14.60 2.26 -1.91
C SER A 18 15.77 1.46 -2.52
N LYS A 19 16.43 2.02 -3.55
CA LYS A 19 17.47 1.37 -4.37
C LYS A 19 18.57 0.71 -3.54
N ILE A 20 18.77 1.27 -2.36
CA ILE A 20 19.77 0.90 -1.39
C ILE A 20 19.47 -0.43 -0.70
N GLU A 21 18.22 -0.70 -0.31
CA GLU A 21 17.86 -2.01 0.25
C GLU A 21 17.98 -3.12 -0.79
N SER A 22 17.63 -2.86 -2.06
CA SER A 22 17.82 -3.83 -3.14
C SER A 22 19.30 -4.07 -3.48
N LEU A 23 20.16 -3.04 -3.39
CA LEU A 23 21.60 -3.18 -3.60
C LEU A 23 22.32 -3.86 -2.43
N LEU A 24 21.86 -3.61 -1.19
CA LEU A 24 22.32 -4.31 0.01
C LEU A 24 21.90 -5.79 -0.02
N ALA A 25 20.63 -6.06 -0.34
CA ALA A 25 20.09 -7.42 -0.50
C ALA A 25 20.74 -8.20 -1.66
N ALA A 26 21.21 -7.50 -2.70
CA ALA A 26 21.98 -8.09 -3.80
C ALA A 26 23.49 -8.19 -3.50
N GLY A 27 23.94 -7.81 -2.29
CA GLY A 27 25.33 -7.91 -1.84
C GLY A 27 26.31 -6.99 -2.58
N LYS A 28 25.83 -5.94 -3.26
CA LYS A 28 26.66 -5.06 -4.10
C LYS A 28 27.28 -3.88 -3.35
N ILE A 29 26.88 -3.64 -2.10
CA ILE A 29 27.39 -2.58 -1.21
C ILE A 29 27.46 -3.11 0.22
N SER A 30 28.50 -2.76 0.97
CA SER A 30 28.62 -3.11 2.39
C SER A 30 27.92 -2.08 3.29
N GLU A 31 27.51 -2.49 4.49
CA GLU A 31 26.90 -1.60 5.49
C GLU A 31 27.74 -0.36 5.83
N LYS A 32 29.08 -0.45 5.71
CA LYS A 32 29.99 0.67 5.95
C LYS A 32 29.95 1.73 4.85
N GLU A 33 29.67 1.34 3.60
CA GLU A 33 29.57 2.25 2.46
C GLU A 33 28.21 2.95 2.39
N LEU A 34 27.18 2.36 3.02
CA LEU A 34 25.82 2.88 3.12
C LEU A 34 25.76 4.29 3.73
N LYS A 35 26.53 4.52 4.79
CA LYS A 35 26.47 5.75 5.59
C LYS A 35 26.99 6.99 4.86
N ASN A 36 27.85 6.80 3.85
CA ASN A 36 28.51 7.88 3.11
C ASN A 36 28.14 7.88 1.61
N HIS A 37 27.14 7.10 1.18
CA HIS A 37 26.87 6.92 -0.24
C HIS A 37 26.15 8.16 -0.84
N PRO A 38 26.73 8.82 -1.87
CA PRO A 38 26.18 10.05 -2.46
C PRO A 38 24.82 9.86 -3.18
N GLN A 39 24.35 8.62 -3.31
CA GLN A 39 23.07 8.25 -3.93
C GLN A 39 22.01 7.79 -2.90
N ARG A 40 22.18 8.14 -1.62
CA ARG A 40 21.21 7.93 -0.53
C ARG A 40 19.76 8.27 -0.93
N ASN A 41 19.61 9.35 -1.68
CA ASN A 41 18.31 9.89 -2.09
C ASN A 41 17.96 9.52 -3.54
N LEU A 42 18.63 8.53 -4.15
CA LEU A 42 18.39 8.19 -5.55
C LEU A 42 17.12 7.34 -5.69
N VAL A 43 16.00 8.05 -5.90
CA VAL A 43 14.70 7.49 -6.25
C VAL A 43 14.87 6.47 -7.38
N THR A 44 14.55 5.22 -7.08
CA THR A 44 14.89 4.07 -7.93
C THR A 44 14.02 3.93 -9.16
N ARG A 45 12.82 4.52 -9.11
CA ARG A 45 11.74 4.32 -10.06
C ARG A 45 10.94 5.62 -10.14
N CYS A 46 10.89 6.20 -11.32
CA CYS A 46 10.11 7.40 -11.59
C CYS A 46 9.01 7.05 -12.60
N VAL A 47 7.82 7.61 -12.42
CA VAL A 47 6.76 7.54 -13.43
C VAL A 47 7.24 8.33 -14.65
N GLY A 48 7.68 7.65 -15.70
CA GLY A 48 8.21 8.28 -16.93
C GLY A 48 9.40 7.57 -17.59
N ASP A 49 10.10 6.67 -16.88
CA ASP A 49 11.13 5.84 -17.50
C ASP A 49 10.48 4.70 -18.30
N ARG A 50 10.33 4.90 -19.61
CA ARG A 50 9.80 3.88 -20.54
C ARG A 50 10.57 2.55 -20.51
N LYS A 51 11.83 2.55 -20.04
CA LYS A 51 12.66 1.34 -19.98
C LYS A 51 12.51 0.58 -18.65
N ARG A 52 12.03 1.23 -17.59
CA ARG A 52 11.81 0.66 -16.26
C ARG A 52 10.54 1.21 -15.63
N PRO A 53 9.36 0.79 -16.13
CA PRO A 53 8.10 1.21 -15.53
C PRO A 53 8.06 0.78 -14.06
N PRO A 54 7.50 1.61 -13.16
CA PRO A 54 7.32 1.22 -11.77
C PRO A 54 6.38 0.02 -11.70
N VAL A 55 6.88 -1.12 -11.21
CA VAL A 55 6.02 -2.25 -10.85
C VAL A 55 5.30 -1.86 -9.56
N PRO A 56 3.96 -1.78 -9.55
CA PRO A 56 3.20 -1.49 -8.34
C PRO A 56 3.44 -2.60 -7.31
N THR A 57 3.65 -2.22 -6.05
CA THR A 57 3.61 -3.17 -4.94
C THR A 57 2.15 -3.45 -4.63
N PHE A 58 1.73 -4.69 -4.79
CA PHE A 58 0.41 -5.14 -4.36
C PHE A 58 0.52 -5.60 -2.90
N SER A 59 -0.32 -5.05 -2.02
CA SER A 59 -0.60 -5.71 -0.75
C SER A 59 -1.50 -6.92 -0.99
N GLU A 60 -1.60 -7.81 -0.01
CA GLU A 60 -2.68 -8.78 0.03
C GLU A 60 -4.04 -8.07 -0.05
N LYS A 61 -5.06 -8.77 -0.56
CA LYS A 61 -6.43 -8.25 -0.59
C LYS A 61 -6.89 -8.06 0.86
N ILE A 62 -7.20 -6.82 1.25
CA ILE A 62 -7.73 -6.50 2.58
C ILE A 62 -9.19 -6.10 2.43
N ALA A 63 -10.09 -6.80 3.12
CA ALA A 63 -11.49 -6.41 3.20
C ALA A 63 -11.62 -5.11 3.99
N LEU A 64 -12.27 -4.10 3.39
CA LEU A 64 -12.43 -2.78 4.01
C LEU A 64 -13.61 -2.75 4.96
N GLU A 65 -13.38 -2.14 6.11
CA GLU A 65 -14.37 -1.96 7.16
C GLU A 65 -14.74 -0.49 7.28
N LYS A 66 -15.98 -0.24 7.72
CA LYS A 66 -16.47 1.12 7.93
C LYS A 66 -15.53 1.88 8.86
N LYS A 67 -15.17 3.10 8.47
CA LYS A 67 -14.21 3.99 9.16
C LYS A 67 -12.73 3.63 8.97
N ASP A 68 -12.38 2.66 8.13
CA ASP A 68 -10.99 2.51 7.70
C ASP A 68 -10.46 3.81 7.11
N ILE A 69 -9.21 4.14 7.41
CA ILE A 69 -8.56 5.35 6.92
C ILE A 69 -7.33 4.97 6.12
N PHE A 70 -7.31 5.38 4.87
CA PHE A 70 -6.12 5.37 4.04
C PHE A 70 -5.38 6.69 4.17
N LEU A 71 -4.06 6.64 4.25
CA LEU A 71 -3.20 7.81 4.22
C LEU A 71 -2.09 7.58 3.19
N LEU A 72 -2.03 8.43 2.17
CA LEU A 72 -0.91 8.51 1.25
C LEU A 72 -0.08 9.73 1.61
N CYS A 73 1.21 9.57 1.88
CA CYS A 73 2.08 10.67 2.27
C CYS A 73 3.49 10.59 1.65
N SER A 74 4.15 11.75 1.55
CA SER A 74 5.59 11.87 1.25
C SER A 74 6.46 11.53 2.47
N ASP A 75 7.74 11.29 2.22
CA ASP A 75 8.82 11.18 3.21
C ASP A 75 8.87 12.34 4.20
N GLY A 76 8.63 13.57 3.73
CA GLY A 76 8.51 14.73 4.63
C GLY A 76 7.48 14.56 5.77
N LEU A 77 6.46 13.69 5.63
CA LEU A 77 5.52 13.40 6.71
C LEU A 77 5.97 12.23 7.61
N TRP A 78 6.27 11.08 7.01
CA TRP A 78 6.49 9.84 7.77
C TRP A 78 7.90 9.72 8.37
N ASP A 79 8.87 10.52 7.93
CA ASP A 79 10.16 10.65 8.62
C ASP A 79 10.04 11.45 9.93
N ALA A 80 9.05 12.35 10.02
CA ALA A 80 8.89 13.28 11.14
C ALA A 80 7.92 12.77 12.23
N LEU A 81 6.99 11.90 11.86
CA LEU A 81 5.89 11.44 12.71
C LEU A 81 5.87 9.93 12.84
N ASP A 82 5.69 9.46 14.07
CA ASP A 82 5.53 8.04 14.37
C ASP A 82 4.15 7.54 13.93
N ASP A 83 4.10 6.27 13.53
CA ASP A 83 2.89 5.56 13.09
C ASP A 83 1.74 5.66 14.11
N ASP A 84 2.03 5.50 15.40
CA ASP A 84 1.03 5.58 16.48
C ASP A 84 0.46 7.00 16.62
N TYR A 85 1.31 8.02 16.48
CA TYR A 85 0.88 9.42 16.53
C TYR A 85 -0.04 9.76 15.35
N MET A 86 0.29 9.26 14.16
CA MET A 86 -0.56 9.40 12.97
C MET A 86 -1.91 8.72 13.20
N ALA A 87 -1.91 7.49 13.71
CA ALA A 87 -3.12 6.72 13.95
C ALA A 87 -4.06 7.38 14.97
N GLU A 88 -3.51 7.82 16.11
CA GLU A 88 -4.26 8.50 17.17
C GLU A 88 -4.86 9.82 16.64
N THR A 89 -4.07 10.62 15.92
CA THR A 89 -4.52 11.90 15.37
C THR A 89 -5.67 11.72 14.36
N LEU A 90 -5.59 10.70 13.51
CA LEU A 90 -6.64 10.39 12.53
C LEU A 90 -7.95 9.89 13.17
N GLN A 91 -7.87 9.29 14.36
CA GLN A 91 -9.03 8.77 15.11
C GLN A 91 -9.75 9.85 15.93
N GLN A 92 -9.00 10.79 16.52
CA GLN A 92 -9.53 11.77 17.48
C GLN A 92 -10.36 12.91 16.86
N THR A 93 -10.28 13.13 15.54
CA THR A 93 -10.89 14.30 14.91
C THR A 93 -11.40 14.02 13.49
N THR A 94 -11.95 15.05 12.85
CA THR A 94 -12.35 14.97 11.45
C THR A 94 -11.13 14.87 10.55
N LEU A 95 -11.28 14.21 9.39
CA LEU A 95 -10.14 13.93 8.51
C LEU A 95 -9.38 15.20 8.10
N ASN A 96 -10.09 16.28 7.78
CA ASN A 96 -9.48 17.57 7.45
C ASN A 96 -8.62 18.12 8.59
N LYS A 97 -9.16 18.15 9.82
CA LYS A 97 -8.42 18.63 11.00
C LYS A 97 -7.24 17.74 11.33
N ALA A 98 -7.37 16.42 11.13
CA ALA A 98 -6.29 15.48 11.34
C ALA A 98 -5.16 15.74 10.35
N ILE A 99 -5.47 15.89 9.06
CA ILE A 99 -4.49 16.22 8.01
C ILE A 99 -3.75 17.52 8.34
N ASP A 100 -4.48 18.60 8.67
CA ASP A 100 -3.87 19.90 9.01
C ASP A 100 -2.92 19.77 10.21
N ARG A 101 -3.34 19.02 11.24
CA ARG A 101 -2.54 18.78 12.45
C ARG A 101 -1.29 17.96 12.13
N LEU A 102 -1.41 16.92 11.32
CA LEU A 102 -0.27 16.09 10.93
C LEU A 102 0.74 16.90 10.11
N ALA A 103 0.28 17.67 9.12
CA ALA A 103 1.17 18.51 8.31
C ALA A 103 1.93 19.54 9.17
N TYR A 104 1.22 20.25 10.05
CA TYR A 104 1.84 21.22 10.96
C TYR A 104 2.87 20.58 11.91
N GLN A 105 2.56 19.41 12.45
CA GLN A 105 3.45 18.72 13.40
C GLN A 105 4.69 18.16 12.70
N ALA A 106 4.55 17.65 11.48
CA ALA A 106 5.67 17.20 10.68
C ALA A 106 6.62 18.37 10.33
N GLU A 107 6.06 19.51 9.93
CA GLU A 107 6.84 20.73 9.66
C GLU A 107 7.58 21.20 10.92
N PHE A 108 6.87 21.30 12.05
CA PHE A 108 7.45 21.75 13.32
C PHE A 108 8.59 20.85 13.81
N ARG A 109 8.44 19.52 13.69
CA ARG A 109 9.47 18.56 14.12
C ARG A 109 10.69 18.50 13.20
N SER A 110 10.51 18.84 11.91
CA SER A 110 11.59 18.77 10.92
C SER A 110 12.36 20.09 10.78
N TYR A 111 11.93 21.16 11.46
CA TYR A 111 12.60 22.45 11.38
C TYR A 111 14.05 22.39 11.90
N PRO A 112 15.04 23.02 11.22
CA PRO A 112 14.93 23.90 10.05
C PRO A 112 15.03 23.18 8.68
N GLU A 113 15.27 21.88 8.66
CA GLU A 113 15.49 21.08 7.45
C GLU A 113 14.23 20.30 7.05
N ALA A 114 13.09 20.99 6.93
CA ALA A 114 11.84 20.38 6.49
C ALA A 114 11.84 20.11 4.97
N ASP A 115 11.48 18.89 4.58
CA ASP A 115 11.20 18.55 3.17
C ASP A 115 9.73 18.88 2.81
N ASN A 116 9.37 18.71 1.54
CA ASN A 116 8.01 18.88 1.05
C ASN A 116 7.06 17.86 1.69
N ILE A 117 6.06 18.38 2.40
CA ILE A 117 5.01 17.58 3.02
C ILE A 117 3.81 17.53 2.08
N SER A 118 3.49 16.33 1.59
CA SER A 118 2.29 16.04 0.83
C SER A 118 1.53 14.91 1.50
N VAL A 119 0.22 15.10 1.71
CA VAL A 119 -0.63 14.10 2.36
C VAL A 119 -2.02 14.08 1.73
N ILE A 120 -2.55 12.89 1.55
CA ILE A 120 -3.92 12.62 1.11
C ILE A 120 -4.47 11.58 2.07
N ALA A 121 -5.64 11.83 2.64
CA ALA A 121 -6.33 10.82 3.44
C ALA A 121 -7.73 10.55 2.87
N LEU A 122 -8.15 9.29 2.94
CA LEU A 122 -9.47 8.84 2.53
C LEU A 122 -10.06 8.00 3.65
N ARG A 123 -11.31 8.27 4.03
CA ARG A 123 -12.04 7.45 5.00
C ARG A 123 -13.05 6.60 4.26
N TRP A 124 -13.02 5.30 4.49
CA TRP A 124 -14.00 4.36 3.97
C TRP A 124 -15.34 4.54 4.69
N ILE A 125 -16.37 4.86 3.92
CA ILE A 125 -17.73 5.02 4.40
C ILE A 125 -18.54 3.94 3.70
N SER A 126 -18.57 2.72 4.26
CA SER A 126 -19.55 1.73 3.80
C SER A 126 -20.88 1.97 4.50
N ASP A 127 -21.95 1.90 3.71
CA ASP A 127 -23.25 1.49 4.20
C ASP A 127 -23.30 -0.04 4.24
N GLU A 128 -24.07 -0.62 5.17
CA GLU A 128 -24.19 -2.08 5.35
C GLU A 128 -24.62 -2.84 4.07
N SER A 129 -25.06 -2.12 3.04
CA SER A 129 -25.45 -2.64 1.74
C SER A 129 -24.30 -2.91 0.75
N ASP A 130 -23.08 -2.44 1.02
CA ASP A 130 -21.96 -2.47 0.06
C ASP A 130 -20.96 -3.60 0.39
N LYS A 131 -21.47 -4.82 0.53
CA LYS A 131 -20.59 -6.00 0.59
C LYS A 131 -20.05 -6.25 -0.81
N PRO A 132 -18.72 -6.41 -0.99
CA PRO A 132 -18.20 -6.91 -2.25
C PRO A 132 -18.85 -8.25 -2.53
N GLN A 133 -19.58 -8.35 -3.65
CA GLN A 133 -19.98 -9.66 -4.15
C GLN A 133 -18.68 -10.41 -4.43
N GLU A 134 -18.53 -11.58 -3.83
CA GLU A 134 -17.46 -12.50 -4.19
C GLU A 134 -17.59 -12.74 -5.71
N ASP A 135 -16.58 -12.35 -6.49
CA ASP A 135 -16.51 -12.68 -7.90
C ASP A 135 -16.35 -14.21 -8.01
N GLU A 136 -17.45 -14.94 -7.97
CA GLU A 136 -17.56 -16.38 -8.22
C GLU A 136 -17.33 -16.74 -9.72
N THR A 137 -16.91 -15.79 -10.54
CA THR A 137 -17.11 -15.89 -12.00
C THR A 137 -16.01 -16.61 -12.79
N GLU A 138 -14.89 -17.04 -12.19
CA GLU A 138 -13.83 -17.73 -12.96
C GLU A 138 -13.68 -19.23 -12.65
N GLU A 139 -14.02 -19.71 -11.45
CA GLU A 139 -13.94 -21.15 -11.14
C GLU A 139 -15.11 -21.95 -11.73
N ASP A 140 -16.29 -21.32 -11.88
CA ASP A 140 -17.50 -22.02 -12.33
C ASP A 140 -17.51 -22.30 -13.84
N GLU A 141 -16.92 -21.41 -14.67
CA GLU A 141 -16.82 -21.66 -16.11
C GLU A 141 -15.86 -22.82 -16.41
N LEU A 142 -14.69 -22.88 -15.76
CA LEU A 142 -13.75 -23.99 -15.94
C LEU A 142 -14.35 -25.32 -15.45
N THR A 143 -15.08 -25.29 -14.33
CA THR A 143 -15.72 -26.49 -13.76
C THR A 143 -16.90 -26.96 -14.60
N GLN A 144 -17.70 -26.05 -15.17
CA GLN A 144 -18.77 -26.39 -16.11
C GLN A 144 -18.23 -26.90 -17.44
N THR A 145 -17.15 -26.30 -17.96
CA THR A 145 -16.54 -26.72 -19.23
C THR A 145 -15.91 -28.12 -19.09
N LEU A 146 -15.26 -28.42 -17.95
CA LEU A 146 -14.73 -29.75 -17.65
C LEU A 146 -15.85 -30.80 -17.50
N LYS A 147 -16.94 -30.48 -16.78
CA LYS A 147 -18.11 -31.39 -16.69
C LYS A 147 -18.78 -31.64 -18.04
N ALA A 148 -18.85 -30.64 -18.91
CA ALA A 148 -19.42 -30.78 -20.24
C ALA A 148 -18.53 -31.65 -21.15
N LEU A 149 -17.20 -31.60 -20.97
CA LEU A 149 -16.26 -32.44 -21.70
C LEU A 149 -16.33 -33.91 -21.26
N ASP A 150 -16.41 -34.16 -19.94
CA ASP A 150 -16.55 -35.52 -19.39
C ASP A 150 -17.88 -36.18 -19.83
N ALA A 151 -18.98 -35.42 -19.88
CA ALA A 151 -20.27 -35.93 -20.35
C ALA A 151 -20.28 -36.29 -21.85
N ALA A 152 -19.41 -35.69 -22.66
CA ALA A 152 -19.28 -35.97 -24.09
C ALA A 152 -18.35 -37.15 -24.40
N LEU A 153 -17.55 -37.62 -23.43
CA LEU A 153 -16.57 -38.69 -23.59
C LEU A 153 -17.08 -40.10 -23.22
N GLU A 154 -18.36 -40.26 -22.86
CA GLU A 154 -18.98 -41.58 -22.74
C GLU A 154 -19.86 -41.96 -23.95
N PRO A 155 -19.28 -42.46 -25.05
CA PRO A 155 -19.96 -43.40 -25.92
C PRO A 155 -19.50 -44.83 -25.60
N GLY A 156 -20.33 -45.55 -24.85
CA GLY A 156 -20.60 -46.97 -25.02
C GLY A 156 -19.44 -47.96 -24.88
N ILE A 157 -19.35 -48.61 -23.71
CA ILE A 157 -19.04 -50.03 -23.63
C ILE A 157 -20.16 -50.72 -22.84
N ARG A 158 -21.23 -51.08 -23.54
CA ARG A 158 -22.15 -52.15 -23.14
C ARG A 158 -22.18 -53.20 -24.25
N SER A 159 -21.38 -54.24 -24.07
CA SER A 159 -21.69 -55.64 -24.35
C SER A 159 -20.63 -56.52 -23.74
#